data_AF-A0A3L6ZPP2-F1
#
_entry.id   AF-A0A3L6ZPP2-F1
#
_cell.length_a   1.000
_cell.length_b   1.000
_cell.length_c   1.000
_cell.angle_alpha   90.00
_cell.angle_beta   90.00
_cell.angle_gamma   90.00
#
_symmetry.space_group_name_H-M   'P 1'
#
loop_
_entity.id
_entity.type
_entity.pdbx_description
1 polymer ?
#
loop_
_entity_poly.entity_id
_entity_poly.type
_entity_poly.pdbx_seq_one_letter_code
_entity_poly.pdbx_strand_id
1 'polypeptide(L)'
;MSVDTSERIWNRAADFSSPDEAEFRGDAALHRVLVFHGSVMNGGLFEAVRSYAHDEEYPLEAVTEAFGLLGAENVVGVVEAAEREIEELREEHDDEDEDDESQAVWEEAEERVNGRYPLDDTDLERLLEAALIADPELFAPVAD
;
A
#
# COMPACT_ATOMS: atom_id res chain seq x y z
N MET A 1 13.75 -14.06 -17.51
CA MET A 1 13.63 -12.62 -17.32
C MET A 1 14.90 -12.15 -16.62
N SER A 2 15.46 -10.98 -16.98
CA SER A 2 16.67 -10.46 -16.34
C SER A 2 16.28 -9.61 -15.13
N VAL A 3 17.08 -9.64 -14.06
CA VAL A 3 16.96 -8.72 -12.90
C VAL A 3 16.95 -7.25 -13.35
N ASP A 4 17.62 -6.95 -14.47
CA ASP A 4 17.63 -5.61 -15.09
C ASP A 4 16.22 -5.12 -15.49
N THR A 5 15.32 -6.02 -15.90
CA THR A 5 13.97 -5.63 -16.34
C THR A 5 13.10 -5.20 -15.16
N SER A 6 13.05 -5.99 -14.09
CA SER A 6 12.26 -5.65 -12.90
C SER A 6 12.80 -4.39 -12.23
N GLU A 7 14.12 -4.24 -12.13
CA GLU A 7 14.76 -3.04 -11.58
C GLU A 7 14.41 -1.77 -12.36
N ARG A 8 14.37 -1.83 -13.69
CA ARG A 8 14.01 -0.68 -14.53
C ARG A 8 12.53 -0.30 -14.41
N ILE A 9 11.65 -1.28 -14.26
CA ILE A 9 10.22 -1.04 -14.03
C ILE A 9 10.01 -0.44 -12.64
N TRP A 10 10.71 -0.97 -11.63
CA TRP A 10 10.71 -0.44 -10.27
C TRP A 10 11.14 1.03 -10.24
N ASN A 11 12.31 1.34 -10.79
CA ASN A 11 12.83 2.70 -10.81
C ASN A 11 11.89 3.67 -11.54
N ARG A 12 11.33 3.25 -12.68
CA ARG A 12 10.34 4.05 -13.41
C ARG A 12 9.08 4.33 -12.57
N ALA A 13 8.55 3.32 -11.88
CA ALA A 13 7.37 3.50 -11.04
C ALA A 13 7.66 4.39 -9.81
N ALA A 14 8.86 4.29 -9.23
CA ALA A 14 9.28 5.15 -8.13
C ALA A 14 9.48 6.62 -8.53
N ASP A 15 9.74 6.88 -9.82
CA ASP A 15 10.00 8.23 -10.35
C ASP A 15 8.73 9.01 -10.75
N PHE A 16 7.55 8.37 -10.83
CA PHE A 16 6.31 9.10 -11.12
C PHE A 16 5.94 10.05 -9.97
N SER A 17 5.37 11.22 -10.31
CA SER A 17 4.84 12.14 -9.29
C SER A 17 3.38 11.83 -8.95
N SER A 18 2.67 11.11 -9.81
CA SER A 18 1.30 10.66 -9.61
C SER A 18 1.04 9.39 -10.43
N PRO A 19 0.05 8.57 -10.06
CA PRO A 19 -0.30 7.38 -10.83
C PRO A 19 -0.84 7.68 -12.24
N ASP A 20 -1.31 8.91 -12.51
CA ASP A 20 -1.84 9.32 -13.81
C ASP A 20 -0.75 9.51 -14.88
N GLU A 21 0.52 9.59 -14.48
CA GLU A 21 1.65 9.63 -15.42
C GLU A 21 1.89 8.27 -16.09
N ALA A 22 1.42 7.17 -15.48
CA ALA A 22 1.63 5.83 -15.97
C ALA A 22 0.62 5.49 -17.08
N GLU A 23 1.12 5.20 -18.29
CA GLU A 23 0.27 4.74 -19.41
C GLU A 23 -0.23 3.30 -19.23
N PHE A 24 0.50 2.50 -18.44
CA PHE A 24 0.24 1.08 -18.24
C PHE A 24 -0.22 0.81 -16.82
N ARG A 25 -1.28 0.00 -16.68
CA ARG A 25 -1.93 -0.26 -15.38
C ARG A 25 -1.02 -0.92 -14.35
N GLY A 26 -0.06 -1.76 -14.77
CA GLY A 26 0.91 -2.37 -13.88
C GLY A 26 1.90 -1.36 -13.30
N ASP A 27 2.38 -0.42 -14.12
CA ASP A 27 3.25 0.67 -13.66
C ASP A 27 2.50 1.58 -12.67
N ALA A 28 1.23 1.92 -12.96
CA ALA A 28 0.38 2.71 -12.08
C ALA A 28 0.10 2.01 -10.74
N ALA A 29 -0.13 0.68 -10.77
CA ALA A 29 -0.35 -0.11 -9.57
C ALA A 29 0.92 -0.23 -8.72
N LEU A 30 2.07 -0.50 -9.36
CA LEU A 30 3.35 -0.54 -8.66
C LEU A 30 3.65 0.79 -7.97
N HIS A 31 3.46 1.92 -8.67
CA HIS A 31 3.64 3.23 -8.07
C HIS A 31 2.78 3.44 -6.81
N ARG A 32 1.47 3.15 -6.88
CA ARG A 32 0.57 3.25 -5.72
C ARG A 32 1.04 2.37 -4.56
N VAL A 33 1.44 1.13 -4.85
CA VAL A 33 1.95 0.19 -3.83
C VAL A 33 3.24 0.70 -3.19
N LEU A 34 4.17 1.26 -3.96
CA LEU A 34 5.41 1.85 -3.44
C LEU A 34 5.15 3.05 -2.53
N VAL A 35 4.25 3.94 -2.95
CA VAL A 35 3.86 5.13 -2.18
C VAL A 35 3.17 4.75 -0.86
N PHE A 36 2.22 3.82 -0.92
CA PHE A 36 1.56 3.32 0.29
C PHE A 36 2.53 2.56 1.20
N HIS A 37 3.35 1.65 0.65
CA HIS A 37 4.36 0.92 1.43
C HIS A 37 5.35 1.86 2.11
N GLY A 38 5.83 2.89 1.41
CA GLY A 38 6.68 3.92 2.01
C GLY A 38 5.99 4.64 3.18
N SER A 39 4.68 4.86 3.11
CA SER A 39 3.92 5.42 4.23
C SER A 39 3.89 4.45 5.42
N VAL A 40 3.64 3.17 5.16
CA VAL A 40 3.67 2.11 6.19
C VAL A 40 5.04 1.99 6.84
N MET A 41 6.12 2.06 6.07
CA MET A 41 7.49 1.95 6.62
C MET A 41 7.89 3.16 7.47
N ASN A 42 7.30 4.34 7.20
CA ASN A 42 7.61 5.57 7.93
C ASN A 42 6.74 5.79 9.17
N GLY A 43 5.47 5.38 9.13
CA GLY A 43 4.48 5.67 10.18
C GLY A 43 3.64 4.48 10.66
N GLY A 44 3.83 3.29 10.09
CA GLY A 44 3.01 2.12 10.37
C GLY A 44 1.76 2.03 9.49
N LEU A 45 1.16 0.83 9.48
CA LEU A 45 -0.05 0.54 8.71
C LEU A 45 -1.24 1.37 9.20
N PHE A 46 -1.35 1.58 10.52
CA PHE A 46 -2.43 2.33 11.12
C PHE A 46 -2.49 3.75 10.57
N GLU A 47 -1.38 4.48 10.61
CA GLU A 47 -1.28 5.84 10.10
C GLU A 47 -1.42 5.92 8.58
N ALA A 48 -0.85 4.96 7.85
CA ALA A 48 -1.02 4.88 6.40
C ALA A 48 -2.51 4.73 6.03
N VAL A 49 -3.23 3.81 6.67
CA VAL A 49 -4.66 3.61 6.42
C VAL A 49 -5.46 4.85 6.79
N ARG A 50 -5.19 5.45 7.95
CA ARG A 50 -5.88 6.66 8.41
C ARG A 50 -5.71 7.84 7.46
N SER A 51 -4.51 7.99 6.89
CA SER A 51 -4.18 9.06 5.95
C SER A 51 -4.86 8.85 4.59
N TYR A 52 -4.87 7.61 4.10
CA TYR A 52 -5.37 7.27 2.75
C TYR A 52 -6.89 7.08 2.70
N ALA A 53 -7.55 6.91 3.85
CA ALA A 53 -9.01 6.75 3.93
C ALA A 53 -9.78 7.94 3.33
N HIS A 54 -9.19 9.15 3.37
CA HIS A 54 -9.79 10.38 2.84
C HIS A 54 -8.91 11.05 1.78
N ASP A 55 -7.92 10.33 1.24
CA ASP A 55 -7.02 10.85 0.21
C ASP A 55 -7.69 10.73 -1.17
N GLU A 56 -7.77 11.85 -1.91
CA GLU A 56 -8.40 11.88 -3.23
C GLU A 56 -7.48 11.33 -4.33
N GLU A 57 -6.16 11.41 -4.16
CA GLU A 57 -5.15 10.98 -5.13
C GLU A 57 -4.81 9.49 -4.96
N TYR A 58 -4.74 9.04 -3.70
CA TYR A 58 -4.46 7.67 -3.31
C TYR A 58 -5.55 7.11 -2.36
N PRO A 59 -6.81 7.00 -2.79
CA PRO A 59 -7.85 6.40 -1.95
C PRO A 59 -7.52 4.93 -1.65
N LEU A 60 -7.90 4.44 -0.47
CA LEU A 60 -7.62 3.05 -0.06
C LEU A 60 -8.13 2.00 -1.04
N GLU A 61 -9.28 2.22 -1.67
CA GLU A 61 -9.81 1.34 -2.73
C GLU A 61 -8.81 1.18 -3.88
N ALA A 62 -8.18 2.27 -4.34
CA ALA A 62 -7.19 2.19 -5.40
C ALA A 62 -5.88 1.51 -4.95
N VAL A 63 -5.51 1.64 -3.67
CA VAL A 63 -4.37 0.95 -3.08
C VAL A 63 -4.62 -0.55 -3.02
N THR A 64 -5.79 -0.99 -2.55
CA THR A 64 -6.13 -2.41 -2.46
C THR A 64 -6.29 -3.04 -3.85
N GLU A 65 -6.90 -2.34 -4.80
CA GLU A 65 -6.92 -2.77 -6.21
C GLU A 65 -5.51 -2.96 -6.78
N ALA A 66 -4.58 -2.05 -6.46
CA ALA A 66 -3.19 -2.15 -6.90
C ALA A 66 -2.47 -3.37 -6.30
N PHE A 67 -2.62 -3.62 -4.99
CA PHE A 67 -2.09 -4.86 -4.38
C PHE A 67 -2.70 -6.11 -5.00
N GLY A 68 -4.01 -6.12 -5.25
CA GLY A 68 -4.70 -7.22 -5.90
C GLY A 68 -4.18 -7.47 -7.33
N LEU A 69 -3.94 -6.40 -8.10
CA LEU A 69 -3.39 -6.51 -9.46
C LEU A 69 -1.98 -7.14 -9.47
N LEU A 70 -1.18 -6.91 -8.43
CA LEU A 70 0.15 -7.50 -8.25
C LEU A 70 0.13 -8.88 -7.57
N GLY A 71 -1.05 -9.44 -7.27
CA GLY A 71 -1.19 -10.77 -6.67
C GLY A 71 -0.91 -10.82 -5.17
N ALA A 72 -1.18 -9.73 -4.45
CA ALA A 72 -0.99 -9.60 -3.01
C ALA A 72 -2.33 -9.55 -2.26
N GLU A 73 -3.23 -10.49 -2.53
CA GLU A 73 -4.59 -10.52 -1.96
C GLU A 73 -4.60 -10.67 -0.42
N ASN A 74 -3.55 -11.26 0.15
CA ASN A 74 -3.39 -11.31 1.60
C ASN A 74 -3.22 -9.90 2.19
N VAL A 75 -2.55 -8.99 1.48
CA VAL A 75 -2.32 -7.61 1.92
C VAL A 75 -3.58 -6.78 1.75
N VAL A 76 -4.35 -7.03 0.69
CA VAL A 76 -5.69 -6.45 0.52
C VAL A 76 -6.55 -6.70 1.76
N GLY A 77 -6.66 -7.96 2.19
CA GLY A 77 -7.43 -8.30 3.40
C GLY A 77 -6.88 -7.68 4.69
N VAL A 78 -5.56 -7.44 4.78
CA VAL A 78 -4.94 -6.76 5.92
C VAL A 78 -5.32 -5.27 5.94
N VAL A 79 -5.28 -4.59 4.79
CA VAL A 79 -5.63 -3.17 4.66
C VAL A 79 -7.12 -2.96 4.94
N GLU A 80 -8.00 -3.77 4.33
CA GLU A 80 -9.45 -3.70 4.58
C GLU A 80 -9.83 -4.00 6.03
N ALA A 81 -9.10 -4.90 6.69
CA ALA A 81 -9.31 -5.19 8.11
C ALA A 81 -8.84 -4.04 9.01
N ALA A 82 -7.72 -3.39 8.65
CA ALA A 82 -7.24 -2.21 9.36
C ALA A 82 -8.18 -1.02 9.20
N GLU A 83 -8.68 -0.77 7.99
CA GLU A 83 -9.65 0.30 7.71
C GLU A 83 -10.91 0.15 8.56
N ARG A 84 -11.51 -1.05 8.56
CA ARG A 84 -12.69 -1.35 9.37
C ARG A 84 -12.45 -1.14 10.86
N GLU A 85 -11.31 -1.59 11.36
CA GLU A 85 -10.99 -1.46 12.78
C GLU A 85 -10.78 0.00 13.20
N ILE A 86 -10.16 0.81 12.33
CA ILE A 86 -10.01 2.26 12.56
C ILE A 86 -11.37 2.96 12.50
N GLU A 87 -12.26 2.56 11.59
CA GLU A 87 -13.62 3.09 11.52
C GLU A 87 -14.43 2.73 12.77
N GLU A 88 -14.44 1.47 13.18
CA GLU A 88 -15.08 1.00 14.43
C GLU A 88 -14.54 1.76 15.65
N LEU A 89 -13.22 1.96 15.71
CA LEU A 89 -12.59 2.70 16.80
C LEU A 89 -13.05 4.17 16.85
N ARG A 90 -13.18 4.84 15.70
CA ARG A 90 -13.71 6.22 15.60
C ARG A 90 -15.17 6.35 16.00
N GLU A 91 -15.97 5.30 15.80
CA GLU A 91 -17.38 5.29 16.21
C GLU A 91 -17.53 5.17 17.73
N GLU A 92 -16.60 4.46 18.38
CA GLU A 92 -16.63 4.18 19.82
C GLU A 92 -15.86 5.22 20.65
N HIS A 93 -14.78 5.77 20.09
CA HIS A 93 -13.85 6.67 20.75
C HIS A 93 -13.52 7.87 19.86
N ASP A 94 -13.63 9.09 20.39
CA ASP A 94 -13.20 10.31 19.69
C ASP A 94 -11.65 10.32 19.59
N ASP A 95 -11.08 10.53 18.40
CA ASP A 95 -9.63 10.65 18.24
C ASP A 95 -9.08 11.99 18.72
N GLU A 96 -9.96 12.96 18.99
CA GLU A 96 -9.63 14.25 19.59
C GLU A 96 -9.71 14.23 21.13
N ASP A 97 -10.22 13.16 21.75
CA ASP A 97 -10.29 13.05 23.20
C ASP A 97 -8.89 12.81 23.80
N GLU A 98 -8.41 13.79 24.57
CA GLU A 98 -7.08 13.79 25.22
C GLU A 98 -7.06 13.05 26.56
N ASP A 99 -8.12 12.31 26.92
CA ASP A 99 -8.14 11.55 28.17
C ASP A 99 -7.26 10.28 28.08
N ASP A 100 -6.61 9.94 29.19
CA ASP A 100 -5.65 8.83 29.25
C ASP A 100 -6.26 7.47 28.85
N GLU A 101 -7.57 7.26 29.03
CA GLU A 101 -8.25 6.00 28.70
C GLU A 101 -8.47 5.90 27.19
N SER A 102 -8.99 6.95 26.56
CA SER A 102 -9.16 7.02 25.10
C SER A 102 -7.82 6.90 24.39
N GLN A 103 -6.79 7.64 24.82
CA GLN A 103 -5.44 7.56 24.23
C GLN A 103 -4.86 6.14 24.30
N ALA A 104 -5.01 5.44 25.43
CA ALA A 104 -4.52 4.07 25.57
C ALA A 104 -5.21 3.08 24.62
N VAL A 105 -6.51 3.25 24.35
CA VAL A 105 -7.24 2.40 23.39
C VAL A 105 -6.72 2.64 21.97
N TRP A 106 -6.48 3.89 21.60
CA TRP A 106 -5.91 4.27 20.31
C TRP A 106 -4.50 3.71 20.11
N GLU A 107 -3.62 3.83 21.10
CA GLU A 107 -2.26 3.27 21.07
C GLU A 107 -2.26 1.73 20.95
N GLU A 108 -3.15 1.04 21.66
CA GLU A 108 -3.26 -0.42 21.58
C GLU A 108 -3.74 -0.87 20.18
N ALA A 109 -4.69 -0.13 19.60
CA ALA A 109 -5.16 -0.38 18.24
C ALA A 109 -4.06 -0.15 17.22
N GLU A 110 -3.29 0.94 17.35
CA GLU A 110 -2.14 1.23 16.51
C GLU A 110 -1.11 0.10 16.54
N GLU A 111 -0.67 -0.35 17.73
CA GLU A 111 0.29 -1.45 17.87
C GLU A 111 -0.22 -2.73 17.19
N ARG A 112 -1.50 -3.07 17.44
CA ARG A 112 -2.13 -4.28 16.92
C ARG A 112 -2.31 -4.24 15.40
N VAL A 113 -2.65 -3.09 14.82
CA VAL A 113 -2.80 -2.91 13.37
C VAL A 113 -1.42 -2.90 12.69
N ASN A 114 -0.46 -2.14 13.23
CA ASN A 114 0.90 -2.07 12.70
C ASN A 114 1.56 -3.45 12.63
N GLY A 115 1.33 -4.31 13.63
CA GLY A 115 1.85 -5.69 13.66
C GLY A 115 1.29 -6.64 12.60
N ARG A 116 0.28 -6.24 11.80
CA ARG A 116 -0.35 -7.09 10.77
C ARG A 116 0.29 -6.96 9.40
N TYR A 117 1.04 -5.89 9.14
CA TYR A 117 1.57 -5.63 7.81
C TYR A 117 2.66 -6.64 7.45
N PRO A 118 2.50 -7.44 6.36
CA PRO A 118 3.34 -8.62 6.17
C PRO A 118 4.52 -8.42 5.22
N LEU A 119 4.66 -7.23 4.59
CA LEU A 119 5.63 -7.02 3.51
C LEU A 119 6.82 -6.19 3.97
N ASP A 120 7.99 -6.53 3.42
CA ASP A 120 9.14 -5.64 3.31
C ASP A 120 9.43 -5.28 1.84
N ASP A 121 10.45 -4.44 1.60
CA ASP A 121 10.87 -4.03 0.25
C ASP A 121 11.20 -5.25 -0.65
N THR A 122 11.76 -6.32 -0.08
CA THR A 122 12.15 -7.51 -0.85
C THR A 122 10.91 -8.30 -1.27
N ASP A 123 9.87 -8.32 -0.46
CA ASP A 123 8.60 -8.94 -0.83
C ASP A 123 7.89 -8.16 -1.94
N LEU A 124 8.00 -6.83 -1.96
CA LEU A 124 7.50 -6.02 -3.07
C LEU A 124 8.25 -6.30 -4.38
N GLU A 125 9.58 -6.44 -4.33
CA GLU A 125 10.37 -6.84 -5.51
C GLU A 125 9.88 -8.20 -6.05
N ARG A 126 9.63 -9.16 -5.16
CA ARG A 126 9.10 -10.49 -5.54
C ARG A 126 7.69 -10.41 -6.13
N LEU A 127 6.83 -9.55 -5.61
CA LEU A 127 5.50 -9.33 -6.17
C LEU A 127 5.58 -8.76 -7.58
N LEU A 128 6.46 -7.78 -7.82
CA LEU A 128 6.71 -7.25 -9.16
C LEU A 128 7.21 -8.35 -10.11
N GLU A 129 8.20 -9.14 -9.70
CA GLU A 129 8.71 -10.24 -10.51
C GLU A 129 7.63 -11.27 -10.84
N ALA A 130 6.80 -11.64 -9.86
CA ALA A 130 5.72 -12.58 -10.05
C ALA A 130 4.65 -12.04 -11.02
N ALA A 131 4.26 -10.77 -10.85
CA ALA A 131 3.30 -10.10 -11.73
C ALA A 131 3.83 -10.01 -13.17
N LEU A 132 5.10 -9.67 -13.35
CA LEU A 132 5.75 -9.62 -14.66
C LEU A 132 5.81 -10.99 -15.35
N ILE A 133 6.07 -12.06 -14.59
CA ILE A 133 6.07 -13.42 -15.13
C ILE A 133 4.66 -13.84 -15.55
N ALA A 134 3.65 -13.48 -14.76
CA ALA A 134 2.26 -13.86 -14.99
C ALA A 134 1.64 -13.10 -16.18
N ASP A 135 1.85 -11.79 -16.25
CA ASP A 135 1.29 -10.92 -17.29
C ASP A 135 2.25 -9.75 -17.61
N PRO A 136 3.26 -9.96 -18.48
CA PRO A 136 4.24 -8.93 -18.81
C PRO A 136 3.63 -7.72 -19.54
N GLU A 137 2.46 -7.88 -20.19
CA GLU A 137 1.77 -6.79 -20.90
C GLU A 137 1.10 -5.79 -19.94
N LEU A 138 1.08 -6.09 -18.63
CA LEU A 138 0.68 -5.14 -17.59
C LEU A 138 1.58 -3.91 -17.51
N PHE A 139 2.85 -4.06 -17.87
CA PHE A 139 3.88 -3.05 -17.66
C PHE A 139 4.39 -2.52 -18.99
N ALA A 140 4.81 -1.25 -19.01
CA ALA A 140 5.40 -0.68 -20.20
C ALA A 140 6.72 -1.41 -20.54
N PRO A 141 6.97 -1.69 -21.82
CA PRO A 141 8.20 -2.35 -22.25
C PRO A 141 9.45 -1.60 -21.78
N VAL A 142 10.49 -2.33 -21.41
CA VAL A 142 11.83 -1.77 -21.20
C VAL A 142 12.64 -1.95 -22.48
N ALA A 143 13.21 -0.87 -23.02
CA ALA A 143 14.05 -0.95 -24.21
C ALA A 143 15.39 -1.59 -23.88
N ASP A 144 15.86 -2.59 -24.63
CA ASP A 144 17.20 -3.19 -24.47
C ASP A 144 18.34 -2.15 -24.50
#